data_AF-A0A645IPZ0-F1
#
_entry.id   AF-A0A645IPZ0-F1
#
_cell.length_a   1.000
_cell.length_b   1.000
_cell.length_c   1.000
_cell.angle_alpha   90.00
_cell.angle_beta   90.00
_cell.angle_gamma   90.00
#
_symmetry.space_group_name_H-M   'P 1'
#
loop_
_entity.id
_entity.type
_entity.pdbx_description
1 polymer ?
#
loop_
_entity_poly.entity_id
_entity_poly.type
_entity_poly.pdbx_seq_one_letter_code
_entity_poly.pdbx_strand_id
1 'polypeptide(L)' 'MEGETGKAPGTIVKIEKDGFLVQAGAGLLKILELQIPGKKRMKADAFLRGYQVEEGTMLASNI' A
#
# COMPACT_ATOMS: atom_id res chain seq x y z
N MET A 1 -12.12 -17.89 -1.95
CA MET A 1 -10.69 -17.86 -1.62
C MET A 1 -10.43 -16.56 -0.88
N GLU A 2 -9.89 -16.64 0.33
CA GLU A 2 -9.64 -15.45 1.17
C GLU A 2 -8.60 -14.55 0.49
N GLY A 3 -8.92 -13.26 0.30
CA GLY A 3 -7.94 -12.24 -0.05
C GLY A 3 -8.01 -11.63 -1.46
N GLU A 4 -9.01 -11.91 -2.28
CA GLU A 4 -9.20 -11.18 -3.55
C GLU A 4 -10.34 -10.15 -3.41
N THR A 5 -10.04 -8.88 -3.68
CA THR A 5 -11.03 -7.79 -3.58
C THR A 5 -11.63 -7.42 -4.94
N GLY A 6 -11.30 -8.16 -6.01
CA GLY A 6 -11.72 -7.86 -7.38
C GLY A 6 -11.14 -6.55 -7.94
N LYS A 7 -10.15 -5.95 -7.27
CA LYS A 7 -9.45 -4.75 -7.74
C LYS A 7 -8.27 -5.14 -8.65
N ALA A 8 -7.73 -4.18 -9.40
CA ALA A 8 -6.55 -4.42 -10.20
C ALA A 8 -5.30 -4.63 -9.31
N PRO A 9 -4.38 -5.55 -9.64
CA PRO A 9 -3.11 -5.68 -8.93
C PRO A 9 -2.35 -4.34 -8.88
N GLY A 10 -1.86 -3.96 -7.71
CA GLY A 10 -1.25 -2.65 -7.44
C GLY A 10 -2.20 -1.60 -6.85
N THR A 11 -3.49 -1.92 -6.71
CA THR A 11 -4.48 -1.05 -6.05
C THR A 11 -4.39 -1.15 -4.53
N ILE A 12 -4.34 -0.03 -3.82
CA ILE A 12 -4.50 0.03 -2.37
C ILE A 12 -5.96 -0.28 -2.03
N VAL A 13 -6.22 -1.32 -1.26
CA VAL A 13 -7.57 -1.80 -0.97
C VAL A 13 -8.04 -1.50 0.44
N LYS A 14 -7.10 -1.23 1.36
CA LYS A 14 -7.42 -0.93 2.76
C LYS A 14 -6.26 -0.20 3.44
N ILE A 15 -6.55 0.80 4.25
CA ILE A 15 -5.57 1.47 5.11
C ILE A 15 -5.79 1.02 6.56
N GLU A 16 -4.70 0.67 7.24
CA GLU A 16 -4.68 0.26 8.65
C GLU A 16 -3.70 1.13 9.45
N LYS A 17 -3.72 1.02 10.77
CA LYS A 17 -2.88 1.87 11.65
C LYS A 17 -1.38 1.60 11.49
N ASP A 18 -1.02 0.36 11.17
CA ASP A 18 0.37 -0.13 11.07
C ASP A 18 0.83 -0.36 9.63
N GLY A 19 -0.02 -0.06 8.64
CA GLY A 19 0.30 -0.27 7.23
C GLY A 19 -0.92 -0.15 6.31
N PHE A 20 -0.78 -0.58 5.07
CA PHE A 20 -1.87 -0.60 4.09
C PHE A 20 -1.79 -1.85 3.22
N LEU A 21 -2.95 -2.32 2.75
CA LEU A 21 -3.08 -3.53 1.96
C LEU A 21 -3.18 -3.16 0.48
N VAL A 22 -2.47 -3.93 -0.35
CA VAL A 22 -2.43 -3.79 -1.80
C VAL A 22 -2.90 -5.09 -2.42
N GLN A 23 -3.79 -5.00 -3.42
CA GLN A 23 -4.17 -6.15 -4.23
C GLN A 23 -2.94 -6.65 -5.01
N ALA A 24 -2.59 -7.92 -4.85
CA ALA A 24 -1.58 -8.59 -5.69
C ALA A 24 -2.25 -9.32 -6.86
N GLY A 25 -1.47 -10.06 -7.67
CA GLY A 25 -2.06 -10.93 -8.70
C GLY A 25 -3.03 -11.96 -8.11
N ALA A 26 -2.71 -12.49 -6.93
CA ALA A 26 -3.60 -13.28 -6.09
C ALA A 26 -3.37 -12.88 -4.62
N GLY A 27 -4.45 -12.75 -3.84
CA GLY A 27 -4.36 -12.33 -2.45
C GLY A 27 -3.99 -10.86 -2.23
N LEU A 28 -3.69 -10.51 -0.97
CA LEU A 28 -3.31 -9.17 -0.55
C LEU A 28 -1.89 -9.13 0.02
N LEU A 29 -1.18 -8.02 -0.24
CA LEU A 29 0.10 -7.71 0.38
C LEU A 29 -0.07 -6.54 1.35
N LYS A 30 0.33 -6.73 2.61
CA LYS A 30 0.38 -5.64 3.59
C LYS A 30 1.76 -4.99 3.58
N ILE A 31 1.81 -3.69 3.33
CA ILE A 31 3.03 -2.90 3.37
C ILE A 31 3.27 -2.43 4.80
N LEU A 32 4.35 -2.92 5.41
CA LEU A 32 4.76 -2.59 6.79
C LEU A 32 5.92 -1.59 6.82
N GLU A 33 6.71 -1.53 5.75
CA GLU A 33 7.88 -0.66 5.61
C GLU A 33 8.04 -0.25 4.15
N LEU A 34 8.55 0.97 3.95
CA LEU A 34 8.82 1.52 2.63
C LEU A 34 9.97 2.53 2.69
N GLN A 35 10.42 2.96 1.52
CA GLN A 35 11.46 3.98 1.37
C GLN A 35 11.02 5.00 0.33
N ILE A 36 11.00 6.26 0.72
CA ILE A 36 10.83 7.38 -0.22
C ILE A 36 12.19 7.63 -0.89
N PRO A 37 12.25 7.93 -2.21
CA PRO A 37 13.49 8.26 -2.89
C PRO A 37 14.33 9.29 -2.12
N GLY A 38 15.61 8.99 -1.91
CA GLY A 38 16.53 9.86 -1.15
C GLY A 38 16.37 9.86 0.38
N LYS A 39 15.38 9.15 0.94
CA LYS A 39 15.18 9.03 2.39
C LYS A 39 15.60 7.66 2.91
N LYS A 40 15.76 7.53 4.23
CA LYS A 40 15.94 6.23 4.89
C LYS A 40 14.65 5.40 4.81
N ARG A 41 14.80 4.08 4.87
CA ARG A 41 13.66 3.17 5.07
C ARG A 41 12.92 3.55 6.36
N MET A 42 11.59 3.48 6.32
CA MET A 42 10.72 3.78 7.46
C MET A 42 9.54 2.82 7.53
N LYS A 43 8.93 2.73 8.72
CA LYS A 43 7.68 2.00 8.94
C LYS A 43 6.51 2.69 8.22
N ALA A 44 5.53 1.89 7.80
CA ALA A 44 4.37 2.38 7.07
C ALA A 44 3.48 3.28 7.95
N ASP A 45 3.37 3.03 9.24
CA ASP A 45 2.67 3.92 10.18
C ASP A 45 3.30 5.33 10.23
N ALA A 46 4.62 5.40 10.22
CA ALA A 46 5.37 6.66 10.19
C ALA A 46 5.20 7.38 8.86
N PHE A 47 5.09 6.64 7.76
CA PHE A 47 4.74 7.19 6.46
C PHE A 47 3.31 7.76 6.45
N LEU A 48 2.31 7.00 6.90
CA LEU A 48 0.90 7.38 6.90
C LEU A 48 0.59 8.61 7.79
N ARG A 49 1.43 8.89 8.79
CA ARG A 49 1.32 10.13 9.59
C ARG A 49 1.76 11.39 8.84
N GLY A 50 2.62 11.26 7.84
CA GLY A 50 3.21 12.40 7.12
C GLY A 50 2.77 12.51 5.66
N TYR A 51 2.14 11.47 5.10
CA TYR A 51 1.76 11.37 3.70
C TYR A 51 0.33 10.83 3.58
N GLN A 52 -0.49 11.52 2.81
CA GLN A 52 -1.85 11.07 2.52
C GLN A 52 -1.81 9.93 1.50
N VAL A 53 -2.52 8.85 1.83
CA VAL A 53 -2.71 7.68 0.99
C VAL A 53 -4.21 7.41 0.98
N GLU A 54 -4.75 7.06 -0.19
CA GLU A 54 -6.19 6.81 -0.35
C GLU A 54 -6.43 5.39 -0.85
N GLU A 55 -7.49 4.76 -0.35
CA GLU A 55 -7.98 3.51 -0.93
C GLU A 55 -8.40 3.74 -2.38
N GLY A 56 -8.09 2.79 -3.26
CA GLY A 56 -8.25 2.93 -4.71
C GLY A 56 -7.02 3.49 -5.43
N THR A 57 -6.02 4.03 -4.72
CA THR A 57 -4.77 4.51 -5.33
C THR A 57 -4.02 3.36 -6.01
N MET A 58 -3.53 3.58 -7.23
CA MET A 58 -2.74 2.62 -8.00
C MET A 58 -1.23 2.91 -7.86
N LEU A 59 -0.45 1.95 -7.36
CA LEU A 59 0.99 2.15 -7.13
C LEU A 59 1.86 2.11 -8.40
N ALA A 60 1.35 1.53 -9.49
CA ALA A 60 2.08 1.35 -10.75
C ALA A 60 1.73 2.39 -11.82
N SER A 61 1.06 3.49 -11.48
CA SER A 61 0.90 4.58 -12.44
C SER A 61 2.28 5.18 -12.69
N ASN A 62 2.87 4.83 -13.85
CA ASN A 62 4.10 5.44 -14.33
C ASN A 62 3.97 6.97 -14.22
N ILE A 63 4.71 7.55 -13.28
CA ILE A 63 5.06 8.97 -13.26
C ILE A 63 6.46 9.07 -13.84
#